data_AF-A0A0Q3ISU7-F1
#
_entry.id   AF-A0A0Q3ISU7-F1
#
_cell.length_a   1.000
_cell.length_b   1.000
_cell.length_c   1.000
_cell.angle_alpha   90.00
_cell.angle_beta   90.00
_cell.angle_gamma   90.00
#
_symmetry.space_group_name_H-M   'P 1'
#
loop_
_entity.id
_entity.type
_entity.pdbx_description
1 polymer ?
#
loop_
_entity_poly.entity_id
_entity_poly.type
_entity_poly.pdbx_seq_one_letter_code
_entity_poly.pdbx_strand_id
1 'polypeptide(L)'
;MPLPVRLPPPVAAAAASILAAVDLRRYLYWNPRESTSMATSAHRNTASAAAVTLLVLSAKSPEDQQLLASSAGSISLDEGESGGGGVTVSLAPAAGVDAGFDAGAYMGALRARRFGRWMLWSPRMGSTHDLVSQNFAKLPVGVVCVADVQFKGRGRSKNVWESPPGCLMFSFTSQMSDARIGLNVDNEEPTTCLNAALRKVNADSPGLKQEDILASFFNKFEDLFEIFTNQGFKALEERYYNSWLHSGQRVIVQDVPEGEGQSVDSVVTIQTTSFQGLTPSGYLHAIGDDGKSCELHPDGNRGLIRRKFKA
;
A
#
# COMPACT_ATOMS: atom_id res chain seq x y z
N MET A 1 26.39 -0.38 -12.54
CA MET A 1 26.21 -1.71 -11.92
C MET A 1 24.90 -2.31 -12.43
N PRO A 2 24.82 -3.62 -12.68
CA PRO A 2 23.55 -4.26 -13.07
C PRO A 2 22.55 -4.26 -11.91
N LEU A 3 21.25 -4.17 -12.23
CA LEU A 3 20.15 -4.24 -11.25
C LEU A 3 20.14 -5.61 -10.54
N PRO A 4 19.79 -5.68 -9.25
CA PRO A 4 19.79 -6.94 -8.50
C PRO A 4 18.75 -7.94 -9.08
N VAL A 5 19.17 -9.20 -9.16
CA VAL A 5 18.39 -10.35 -9.69
C VAL A 5 17.19 -10.66 -8.78
N ARG A 6 16.03 -10.97 -9.39
CA ARG A 6 14.75 -11.24 -8.70
C ARG A 6 14.62 -12.72 -8.31
N LEU A 7 13.91 -12.98 -7.21
CA LEU A 7 13.65 -14.33 -6.67
C LEU A 7 12.18 -14.74 -6.90
N PRO A 8 11.87 -16.05 -7.02
CA PRO A 8 10.53 -16.54 -7.38
C PRO A 8 9.47 -16.38 -6.25
N PRO A 9 8.17 -16.47 -6.60
CA PRO A 9 7.06 -15.85 -5.84
C PRO A 9 6.50 -16.53 -4.57
N PRO A 10 6.74 -17.82 -4.20
CA PRO A 10 5.82 -18.51 -3.30
C PRO A 10 5.93 -18.14 -1.80
N VAL A 11 6.66 -17.08 -1.45
CA VAL A 11 6.87 -16.65 -0.04
C VAL A 11 6.37 -15.20 0.21
N ALA A 12 5.83 -14.52 -0.81
CA ALA A 12 5.66 -13.06 -0.83
C ALA A 12 4.41 -12.49 -0.11
N ALA A 13 3.32 -13.25 -0.08
CA ALA A 13 2.00 -12.70 0.30
C ALA A 13 1.86 -12.41 1.81
N ALA A 14 2.65 -13.08 2.66
CA ALA A 14 2.58 -12.90 4.11
C ALA A 14 3.28 -11.61 4.60
N ALA A 15 4.29 -11.10 3.88
CA ALA A 15 5.12 -9.98 4.35
C ALA A 15 4.45 -8.61 4.22
N ALA A 16 3.61 -8.40 3.20
CA ALA A 16 2.99 -7.09 2.95
C ALA A 16 1.86 -6.74 3.94
N SER A 17 1.14 -7.75 4.47
CA SER A 17 -0.02 -7.55 5.37
C SER A 17 0.36 -7.16 6.79
N ILE A 18 1.59 -7.49 7.24
CA ILE A 18 2.08 -7.19 8.59
C ILE A 18 2.32 -5.68 8.75
N LEU A 19 2.60 -4.96 7.67
CA LEU A 19 3.09 -3.58 7.72
C LEU A 19 2.00 -2.50 7.81
N ALA A 20 0.76 -2.77 7.43
CA ALA A 20 -0.31 -1.77 7.52
C ALA A 20 -0.86 -1.60 8.94
N ALA A 21 -0.77 -2.62 9.80
CA ALA A 21 -1.40 -2.63 11.13
C ALA A 21 -0.45 -2.31 12.30
N VAL A 22 0.87 -2.50 12.13
CA VAL A 22 1.80 -2.62 13.27
C VAL A 22 2.34 -1.29 13.80
N ASP A 23 2.44 -0.21 13.01
CA ASP A 23 3.19 0.99 13.45
C ASP A 23 2.41 2.30 13.61
N LEU A 24 1.13 2.33 13.22
CA LEU A 24 0.28 3.51 13.46
C LEU A 24 0.04 3.76 14.94
N ARG A 25 0.06 2.71 15.77
CA ARG A 25 -0.16 2.80 17.22
C ARG A 25 1.04 3.34 17.99
N ARG A 26 2.27 3.16 17.49
CA ARG A 26 3.51 3.62 18.15
C ARG A 26 3.95 5.00 17.70
N TYR A 27 3.66 5.39 16.46
CA TYR A 27 3.94 6.73 15.95
C TYR A 27 3.12 7.82 16.68
N LEU A 28 1.93 7.48 17.18
CA LEU A 28 1.06 8.38 17.96
C LEU A 28 1.60 8.79 19.35
N TYR A 29 2.76 8.29 19.80
CA TYR A 29 3.29 8.52 21.15
C TYR A 29 4.62 9.31 21.20
N TRP A 30 5.04 9.98 20.11
CA TRP A 30 6.29 10.76 20.09
C TRP A 30 6.11 12.18 19.53
N ASN A 31 6.56 13.19 20.29
CA ASN A 31 6.64 14.62 19.95
C ASN A 31 7.74 15.26 20.85
N PRO A 32 8.35 16.45 20.57
CA PRO A 32 7.78 17.57 19.81
C PRO A 32 8.72 18.47 18.93
N ARG A 33 8.07 19.43 18.24
CA ARG A 33 8.50 20.75 17.67
C ARG A 33 8.85 20.75 16.17
N GLU A 34 8.43 21.69 15.31
CA GLU A 34 8.11 23.13 15.44
C GLU A 34 7.11 23.60 14.35
N SER A 35 6.52 24.80 14.52
CA SER A 35 5.29 25.28 13.84
C SER A 35 5.51 26.16 12.60
N THR A 36 4.63 26.07 11.59
CA THR A 36 4.25 27.21 10.72
C THR A 36 2.96 26.94 9.91
N SER A 37 2.21 28.02 9.63
CA SER A 37 0.78 28.10 9.24
C SER A 37 0.49 27.87 7.74
N MET A 38 -0.69 27.28 7.41
CA MET A 38 -1.22 27.13 6.05
C MET A 38 -2.38 28.08 5.73
N ALA A 39 -2.45 28.51 4.47
CA ALA A 39 -3.57 29.23 3.86
C ALA A 39 -4.33 28.31 2.89
N THR A 40 -5.65 28.47 2.83
CA THR A 40 -6.56 27.71 1.99
C THR A 40 -6.70 28.34 0.59
N SER A 41 -6.70 27.52 -0.46
CA SER A 41 -7.06 27.97 -1.81
C SER A 41 -7.93 26.92 -2.51
N ALA A 42 -9.11 27.36 -2.92
CA ALA A 42 -10.06 26.59 -3.73
C ALA A 42 -9.64 26.65 -5.20
N HIS A 43 -9.65 25.51 -5.91
CA HIS A 43 -9.46 25.51 -7.36
C HIS A 43 -10.53 24.76 -8.14
N ARG A 44 -10.85 25.37 -9.28
CA ARG A 44 -12.01 25.17 -10.15
C ARG A 44 -11.78 24.02 -11.13
N ASN A 45 -12.86 23.32 -11.46
CA ASN A 45 -12.93 22.34 -12.54
C ASN A 45 -12.97 23.01 -13.92
N THR A 46 -12.10 22.57 -14.84
CA THR A 46 -12.28 22.72 -16.29
C THR A 46 -11.97 21.39 -16.99
N ALA A 47 -12.80 21.03 -17.97
CA ALA A 47 -12.92 19.69 -18.53
C ALA A 47 -12.01 19.38 -19.75
N SER A 48 -11.67 18.09 -19.87
CA SER A 48 -11.53 17.26 -21.08
C SER A 48 -10.59 17.70 -22.21
N ALA A 49 -9.32 17.31 -22.10
CA ALA A 49 -8.48 16.83 -23.20
C ALA A 49 -8.07 15.38 -22.88
N ALA A 50 -7.68 14.56 -23.88
CA ALA A 50 -7.16 13.20 -23.63
C ALA A 50 -6.13 13.25 -22.49
N ALA A 51 -6.44 12.62 -21.36
CA ALA A 51 -5.77 12.90 -20.11
C ALA A 51 -4.34 12.34 -20.14
N VAL A 52 -3.38 13.17 -20.53
CA VAL A 52 -1.96 12.85 -20.46
C VAL A 52 -1.58 12.78 -18.98
N THR A 53 -1.08 11.62 -18.54
CA THR A 53 -0.61 11.47 -17.15
C THR A 53 0.77 12.10 -17.03
N LEU A 54 0.90 13.12 -16.18
CA LEU A 54 2.19 13.69 -15.80
C LEU A 54 2.85 12.79 -14.75
N LEU A 55 4.07 12.36 -15.01
CA LEU A 55 4.93 11.69 -14.04
C LEU A 55 6.12 12.57 -13.71
N VAL A 56 6.28 12.90 -12.44
CA VAL A 56 7.43 13.63 -11.92
C VAL A 56 8.37 12.65 -11.25
N LEU A 57 9.59 12.57 -11.78
CA LEU A 57 10.62 11.67 -11.26
C LEU A 57 11.41 12.37 -10.16
N SER A 58 11.51 11.73 -9.00
CA SER A 58 12.37 12.16 -7.90
C SER A 58 13.18 10.98 -7.37
N ALA A 59 14.39 11.26 -6.91
CA ALA A 59 15.27 10.24 -6.35
C ALA A 59 16.13 10.80 -5.22
N LYS A 60 16.65 9.90 -4.38
CA LYS A 60 17.41 10.25 -3.18
C LYS A 60 18.78 10.86 -3.47
N SER A 61 19.42 10.52 -4.59
CA SER A 61 20.71 11.07 -5.01
C SER A 61 20.71 11.48 -6.50
N PRO A 62 21.64 12.33 -6.94
CA PRO A 62 21.78 12.68 -8.36
C PRO A 62 22.02 11.47 -9.27
N GLU A 63 22.79 10.49 -8.82
CA GLU A 63 23.07 9.26 -9.58
C GLU A 63 21.80 8.40 -9.73
N ASP A 64 21.01 8.30 -8.66
CA ASP A 64 19.72 7.63 -8.70
C ASP A 64 18.73 8.36 -9.62
N GLN A 65 18.75 9.69 -9.62
CA GLN A 65 17.91 10.52 -10.48
C GLN A 65 18.23 10.26 -11.95
N GLN A 66 19.51 10.19 -12.30
CA GLN A 66 19.95 9.87 -13.66
C GLN A 66 19.55 8.44 -14.07
N LEU A 67 19.69 7.47 -13.17
CA LEU A 67 19.30 6.09 -13.43
C LEU A 67 17.79 5.97 -13.65
N LEU A 68 16.98 6.59 -12.80
CA LEU A 68 15.53 6.60 -12.91
C LEU A 68 15.08 7.28 -14.22
N ALA A 69 15.67 8.43 -14.55
CA ALA A 69 15.40 9.15 -15.81
C ALA A 69 15.69 8.28 -17.04
N SER A 70 16.79 7.52 -17.02
CA SER A 70 17.15 6.62 -18.13
C SER A 70 16.14 5.48 -18.34
N SER A 71 15.54 4.97 -17.26
CA SER A 71 14.53 3.91 -17.32
C SER A 71 13.14 4.47 -17.67
N ALA A 72 12.87 5.72 -17.29
CA ALA A 72 11.56 6.35 -17.44
C ALA A 72 11.14 6.61 -18.89
N GLY A 73 12.09 6.77 -19.82
CA GLY A 73 11.80 6.90 -21.26
C GLY A 73 11.11 5.67 -21.87
N SER A 74 11.06 4.55 -21.15
CA SER A 74 10.39 3.31 -21.56
C SER A 74 9.07 3.05 -20.82
N ILE A 75 8.66 3.95 -19.93
CA ILE A 75 7.41 3.82 -19.16
C ILE A 75 6.23 4.06 -20.10
N SER A 76 5.31 3.10 -20.08
CA SER A 76 4.07 3.15 -20.85
C SER A 76 2.88 2.94 -19.90
N LEU A 77 1.78 3.63 -20.19
CA LEU A 77 0.48 3.33 -19.59
C LEU A 77 -0.47 2.97 -20.71
N ASP A 78 -0.96 1.74 -20.70
CA ASP A 78 -2.13 1.38 -21.49
C ASP A 78 -3.38 1.60 -20.64
N GLU A 79 -4.16 2.61 -21.02
CA GLU A 79 -5.35 3.05 -20.27
C GLU A 79 -6.66 2.37 -20.72
N GLY A 80 -6.62 1.46 -21.70
CA GLY A 80 -7.80 0.75 -22.23
C GLY A 80 -8.73 1.62 -23.09
N GLU A 81 -9.48 0.98 -23.99
CA GLU A 81 -10.22 1.55 -25.13
C GLU A 81 -11.11 2.77 -24.83
N SER A 82 -10.51 3.97 -24.83
CA SER A 82 -11.04 5.23 -25.38
C SER A 82 -10.08 6.36 -25.02
N GLY A 83 -9.11 6.59 -25.91
CA GLY A 83 -8.16 7.70 -25.82
C GLY A 83 -6.75 7.23 -25.49
N GLY A 84 -5.82 7.39 -26.44
CA GLY A 84 -4.39 7.19 -26.22
C GLY A 84 -3.86 8.17 -25.18
N GLY A 85 -3.99 7.80 -23.90
CA GLY A 85 -3.42 8.54 -22.78
C GLY A 85 -1.92 8.37 -22.77
N GLY A 86 -1.19 9.35 -23.31
CA GLY A 86 0.27 9.38 -23.23
C GLY A 86 0.74 9.59 -21.78
N VAL A 87 1.95 9.13 -21.49
CA VAL A 87 2.67 9.49 -20.27
C VAL A 87 3.65 10.60 -20.62
N THR A 88 3.55 11.74 -19.94
CA THR A 88 4.58 12.78 -20.00
C THR A 88 5.45 12.68 -18.77
N VAL A 89 6.73 12.45 -18.98
CA VAL A 89 7.73 12.38 -17.91
C VAL A 89 8.40 13.74 -17.75
N SER A 90 8.37 14.27 -16.54
CA SER A 90 9.12 15.44 -16.11
C SER A 90 10.10 15.04 -15.03
N LEU A 91 11.29 15.63 -15.04
CA LEU A 91 12.14 15.60 -13.85
C LEU A 91 11.55 16.59 -12.83
N ALA A 92 11.65 16.26 -11.54
CA ALA A 92 11.23 17.19 -10.49
C ALA A 92 11.94 18.55 -10.69
N PRO A 93 11.20 19.68 -10.72
CA PRO A 93 11.85 20.97 -10.72
C PRO A 93 12.55 21.16 -9.38
N ALA A 94 13.66 21.89 -9.38
CA ALA A 94 14.21 22.47 -8.16
C ALA A 94 13.17 23.48 -7.63
N ALA A 95 12.38 23.07 -6.64
CA ALA A 95 11.39 23.86 -5.90
C ALA A 95 10.33 24.59 -6.77
N GLY A 96 9.04 24.19 -6.69
CA GLY A 96 7.97 25.04 -7.23
C GLY A 96 6.63 24.41 -7.62
N VAL A 97 6.38 23.12 -7.36
CA VAL A 97 5.02 22.56 -7.52
C VAL A 97 4.32 22.62 -6.16
N ASP A 98 3.76 23.79 -5.83
CA ASP A 98 3.35 24.17 -4.47
C ASP A 98 1.95 23.65 -4.05
N ALA A 99 1.53 22.47 -4.52
CA ALA A 99 0.19 21.95 -4.21
C ALA A 99 0.04 20.41 -4.32
N GLY A 100 1.10 19.65 -4.03
CA GLY A 100 1.07 18.18 -4.08
C GLY A 100 2.10 17.55 -3.14
N PHE A 101 2.39 16.26 -3.35
CA PHE A 101 3.36 15.52 -2.53
C PHE A 101 4.77 16.16 -2.55
N ASP A 102 5.31 16.48 -1.38
CA ASP A 102 6.66 17.06 -1.24
C ASP A 102 7.74 15.97 -1.25
N ALA A 103 8.23 15.67 -2.44
CA ALA A 103 9.31 14.70 -2.63
C ALA A 103 10.60 15.08 -1.88
N GLY A 104 10.88 16.38 -1.68
CA GLY A 104 12.06 16.84 -0.96
C GLY A 104 12.00 16.50 0.53
N ALA A 105 10.87 16.82 1.17
CA ALA A 105 10.61 16.45 2.56
C ALA A 105 10.64 14.92 2.76
N TYR A 106 9.98 14.18 1.87
CA TYR A 106 10.00 12.71 1.89
C TYR A 106 11.43 12.14 1.78
N MET A 107 12.23 12.59 0.80
CA MET A 107 13.60 12.09 0.61
C MET A 107 14.51 12.48 1.78
N GLY A 108 14.29 13.64 2.42
CA GLY A 108 14.99 14.05 3.62
C GLY A 108 14.69 13.17 4.84
N ALA A 109 13.45 12.66 4.96
CA ALA A 109 13.04 11.75 6.03
C ALA A 109 13.36 10.27 5.75
N LEU A 110 13.57 9.90 4.49
CA LEU A 110 13.83 8.52 4.08
C LEU A 110 15.24 8.06 4.47
N ARG A 111 15.32 7.08 5.37
CA ARG A 111 16.57 6.39 5.77
C ARG A 111 16.82 5.12 4.97
N ALA A 112 15.75 4.45 4.51
CA ALA A 112 15.83 3.25 3.70
C ALA A 112 16.76 3.44 2.48
N ARG A 113 17.47 2.36 2.12
CA ARG A 113 18.54 2.31 1.12
C ARG A 113 18.13 1.58 -0.15
N ARG A 114 17.10 0.74 -0.09
CA ARG A 114 16.57 -0.07 -1.19
C ARG A 114 15.17 0.39 -1.56
N PHE A 115 14.27 0.50 -0.60
CA PHE A 115 12.87 0.83 -0.87
C PHE A 115 12.60 2.33 -0.74
N GLY A 116 11.83 2.87 -1.69
CA GLY A 116 11.35 4.25 -1.68
C GLY A 116 12.35 5.29 -2.19
N ARG A 117 13.61 4.94 -2.47
CA ARG A 117 14.66 5.89 -2.91
C ARG A 117 14.48 6.43 -4.33
N TRP A 118 13.60 5.80 -5.11
CA TRP A 118 13.16 6.23 -6.43
C TRP A 118 11.66 6.45 -6.40
N MET A 119 11.20 7.58 -6.88
CA MET A 119 9.81 8.00 -6.80
C MET A 119 9.27 8.43 -8.17
N LEU A 120 8.07 7.94 -8.48
CA LEU A 120 7.23 8.37 -9.57
C LEU A 120 6.00 9.05 -8.95
N TRP A 121 5.96 10.38 -8.91
CA TRP A 121 4.80 11.10 -8.41
C TRP A 121 3.91 11.58 -9.56
N SER A 122 2.59 11.58 -9.35
CA SER A 122 1.63 12.21 -10.25
C SER A 122 0.55 12.96 -9.47
N PRO A 123 0.20 14.19 -9.85
CA PRO A 123 -0.94 14.88 -9.23
C PRO A 123 -2.26 14.15 -9.53
N ARG A 124 -2.34 13.42 -10.65
CA ARG A 124 -3.54 12.68 -11.05
C ARG A 124 -3.20 11.58 -12.04
N MET A 125 -3.64 10.35 -11.75
CA MET A 125 -3.47 9.22 -12.66
C MET A 125 -4.60 8.20 -12.57
N GLY A 126 -4.66 7.24 -13.50
CA GLY A 126 -5.64 6.16 -13.45
C GLY A 126 -5.45 5.28 -12.20
N SER A 127 -4.28 4.64 -12.09
CA SER A 127 -3.94 3.71 -11.00
C SER A 127 -2.42 3.62 -10.86
N THR A 128 -1.89 3.88 -9.66
CA THR A 128 -0.48 3.69 -9.30
C THR A 128 -0.05 2.24 -9.52
N HIS A 129 -0.95 1.30 -9.26
CA HIS A 129 -0.68 -0.12 -9.46
C HIS A 129 -0.56 -0.48 -10.93
N ASP A 130 -1.49 -0.01 -11.78
CA ASP A 130 -1.46 -0.33 -13.20
C ASP A 130 -0.13 0.15 -13.81
N LEU A 131 0.33 1.34 -13.41
CA LEU A 131 1.64 1.85 -13.78
C LEU A 131 2.76 0.92 -13.35
N VAL A 132 2.80 0.55 -12.07
CA VAL A 132 3.87 -0.28 -11.52
C VAL A 132 3.86 -1.67 -12.12
N SER A 133 2.70 -2.31 -12.28
CA SER A 133 2.58 -3.67 -12.82
C SER A 133 2.93 -3.73 -14.31
N GLN A 134 2.42 -2.81 -15.13
CA GLN A 134 2.71 -2.78 -16.58
C GLN A 134 4.19 -2.50 -16.86
N ASN A 135 4.87 -1.82 -15.94
CA ASN A 135 6.29 -1.47 -16.05
C ASN A 135 7.17 -2.26 -15.08
N PHE A 136 6.65 -3.31 -14.43
CA PHE A 136 7.33 -4.00 -13.34
C PHE A 136 8.71 -4.52 -13.73
N ALA A 137 8.87 -5.04 -14.95
CA ALA A 137 10.15 -5.53 -15.45
C ALA A 137 11.16 -4.42 -15.79
N LYS A 138 10.68 -3.21 -16.07
CA LYS A 138 11.50 -2.05 -16.48
C LYS A 138 11.93 -1.19 -15.29
N LEU A 139 11.13 -1.19 -14.22
CA LEU A 139 11.38 -0.39 -13.04
C LEU A 139 12.40 -1.06 -12.10
N PRO A 140 13.35 -0.28 -11.53
CA PRO A 140 14.18 -0.75 -10.43
C PRO A 140 13.34 -1.32 -9.28
N VAL A 141 13.92 -2.25 -8.52
CA VAL A 141 13.32 -2.75 -7.28
C VAL A 141 13.33 -1.63 -6.24
N GLY A 142 12.21 -1.41 -5.56
CA GLY A 142 12.06 -0.38 -4.54
C GLY A 142 11.58 0.97 -5.07
N VAL A 143 11.23 1.08 -6.35
CA VAL A 143 10.56 2.29 -6.89
C VAL A 143 9.18 2.40 -6.27
N VAL A 144 8.84 3.58 -5.76
CA VAL A 144 7.49 3.92 -5.32
C VAL A 144 6.80 4.81 -6.35
N CYS A 145 5.55 4.50 -6.65
CA CYS A 145 4.66 5.36 -7.42
C CYS A 145 3.60 5.93 -6.47
N VAL A 146 3.49 7.26 -6.40
CA VAL A 146 2.57 8.00 -5.53
C VAL A 146 1.63 8.83 -6.41
N ALA A 147 0.35 8.88 -6.04
CA ALA A 147 -0.61 9.76 -6.68
C ALA A 147 -1.38 10.58 -5.65
N ASP A 148 -1.66 11.85 -5.95
CA ASP A 148 -2.55 12.67 -5.12
C ASP A 148 -4.02 12.32 -5.38
N VAL A 149 -4.33 11.90 -6.61
CA VAL A 149 -5.68 11.47 -7.02
C VAL A 149 -5.61 10.27 -7.97
N GLN A 150 -6.41 9.23 -7.70
CA GLN A 150 -6.64 8.12 -8.62
C GLN A 150 -8.10 8.09 -9.11
N PHE A 151 -8.32 8.01 -10.42
CA PHE A 151 -9.69 7.95 -10.99
C PHE A 151 -10.09 6.57 -11.53
N LYS A 152 -9.14 5.62 -11.60
CA LYS A 152 -9.36 4.20 -11.89
C LYS A 152 -8.84 3.33 -10.72
N GLY A 153 -8.79 3.88 -9.51
CA GLY A 153 -8.35 3.19 -8.30
C GLY A 153 -9.21 1.96 -8.03
N ARG A 154 -8.57 0.81 -7.83
CA ARG A 154 -9.26 -0.46 -7.59
C ARG A 154 -8.71 -1.13 -6.36
N GLY A 155 -9.60 -1.38 -5.42
CA GLY A 155 -9.37 -2.25 -4.30
C GLY A 155 -9.55 -3.71 -4.69
N ARG A 156 -9.75 -4.52 -3.66
CA ARG A 156 -10.07 -5.93 -3.77
C ARG A 156 -11.41 -6.10 -4.55
N SER A 157 -11.53 -7.09 -5.43
CA SER A 157 -12.74 -7.52 -6.17
C SER A 157 -13.13 -6.55 -7.26
N LYS A 158 -12.18 -5.71 -7.70
CA LYS A 158 -12.45 -4.56 -8.56
C LYS A 158 -13.40 -3.56 -7.91
N ASN A 159 -13.57 -3.60 -6.58
CA ASN A 159 -14.28 -2.55 -5.86
C ASN A 159 -13.58 -1.22 -6.14
N VAL A 160 -14.36 -0.20 -6.44
CA VAL A 160 -13.85 1.14 -6.65
C VAL A 160 -13.18 1.61 -5.36
N TRP A 161 -11.95 2.06 -5.48
CA TRP A 161 -11.22 2.68 -4.38
C TRP A 161 -11.20 4.19 -4.60
N GLU A 162 -12.14 4.88 -3.96
CA GLU A 162 -12.20 6.34 -4.00
C GLU A 162 -10.95 6.97 -3.39
N SER A 163 -10.43 7.97 -4.08
CA SER A 163 -9.04 8.41 -3.96
C SER A 163 -8.93 9.94 -4.08
N PRO A 164 -9.62 10.72 -3.23
CA PRO A 164 -9.56 12.18 -3.28
C PRO A 164 -8.22 12.73 -2.77
N PRO A 165 -7.93 14.03 -3.01
CA PRO A 165 -6.79 14.71 -2.40
C PRO A 165 -6.73 14.50 -0.88
N GLY A 166 -5.52 14.32 -0.34
CA GLY A 166 -5.28 14.03 1.08
C GLY A 166 -5.15 12.53 1.42
N CYS A 167 -5.55 11.63 0.51
CA CYS A 167 -5.22 10.20 0.62
C CYS A 167 -3.73 9.95 0.25
N LEU A 168 -3.04 9.10 1.02
CA LEU A 168 -1.73 8.58 0.64
C LEU A 168 -1.92 7.28 -0.15
N MET A 169 -1.78 7.38 -1.47
CA MET A 169 -1.95 6.25 -2.38
C MET A 169 -0.64 5.95 -3.06
N PHE A 170 -0.13 4.74 -2.81
CA PHE A 170 1.12 4.34 -3.41
C PHE A 170 1.19 2.85 -3.73
N SER A 171 1.97 2.56 -4.76
CA SER A 171 2.37 1.21 -5.13
C SER A 171 3.88 1.17 -5.27
N PHE A 172 4.52 0.05 -4.93
CA PHE A 172 5.97 -0.05 -5.06
C PHE A 172 6.42 -1.43 -5.54
N THR A 173 7.59 -1.47 -6.17
CA THR A 173 8.20 -2.71 -6.64
C THR A 173 8.97 -3.38 -5.52
N SER A 174 8.78 -4.69 -5.34
CA SER A 174 9.65 -5.53 -4.51
C SER A 174 10.27 -6.66 -5.34
N GLN A 175 11.25 -7.35 -4.78
CA GLN A 175 11.92 -8.47 -5.46
C GLN A 175 11.00 -9.68 -5.68
N MET A 176 9.92 -9.78 -4.89
CA MET A 176 8.99 -10.91 -4.91
C MET A 176 7.72 -10.62 -5.74
N SER A 177 7.07 -9.49 -5.48
CA SER A 177 5.90 -9.00 -6.23
C SER A 177 5.80 -7.48 -6.08
N ASP A 178 4.93 -6.83 -6.84
CA ASP A 178 4.50 -5.48 -6.54
C ASP A 178 3.54 -5.45 -5.33
N ALA A 179 3.54 -4.35 -4.60
CA ALA A 179 2.69 -4.12 -3.44
C ALA A 179 1.87 -2.85 -3.62
N ARG A 180 0.64 -2.85 -3.09
CA ARG A 180 -0.32 -1.75 -3.16
C ARG A 180 -0.79 -1.36 -1.77
N ILE A 181 -0.77 -0.07 -1.48
CA ILE A 181 -1.22 0.48 -0.20
C ILE A 181 -2.01 1.76 -0.44
N GLY A 182 -3.16 1.86 0.22
CA GLY A 182 -3.98 3.07 0.27
C GLY A 182 -4.28 3.41 1.72
N LEU A 183 -3.99 4.65 2.12
CA LEU A 183 -4.14 5.14 3.48
C LEU A 183 -4.82 6.51 3.48
N ASN A 184 -5.89 6.66 4.25
CA ASN A 184 -6.61 7.92 4.40
C ASN A 184 -5.90 8.78 5.44
N VAL A 185 -5.15 9.79 5.01
CA VAL A 185 -4.29 10.59 5.90
C VAL A 185 -4.96 11.89 6.28
N ASP A 186 -5.30 12.72 5.30
CA ASP A 186 -5.85 14.06 5.52
C ASP A 186 -7.05 14.40 4.61
N ASN A 187 -7.79 13.37 4.16
CA ASN A 187 -9.02 13.53 3.40
C ASN A 187 -10.24 13.67 4.33
N GLU A 188 -11.22 14.51 3.96
CA GLU A 188 -12.47 14.69 4.73
C GLU A 188 -13.49 13.55 4.49
N GLU A 189 -13.58 13.06 3.25
CA GLU A 189 -14.51 12.02 2.77
C GLU A 189 -13.72 10.97 1.95
N PRO A 190 -14.25 9.74 1.68
CA PRO A 190 -15.54 9.18 2.06
C PRO A 190 -15.55 8.45 3.41
N THR A 191 -14.41 8.40 4.11
CA THR A 191 -14.28 7.71 5.41
C THR A 191 -13.29 8.43 6.31
N THR A 192 -13.24 8.06 7.59
CA THR A 192 -12.35 8.68 8.60
C THR A 192 -10.88 8.56 8.20
N CYS A 193 -10.17 9.70 8.20
CA CYS A 193 -8.73 9.76 7.98
C CYS A 193 -7.93 9.80 9.29
N LEU A 194 -6.63 9.55 9.20
CA LEU A 194 -5.72 9.54 10.35
C LEU A 194 -5.70 10.87 11.10
N ASN A 195 -5.65 11.99 10.39
CA ASN A 195 -5.62 13.31 11.03
C ASN A 195 -6.95 13.64 11.72
N ALA A 196 -8.09 13.20 11.16
CA ALA A 196 -9.38 13.32 11.84
C ALA A 196 -9.44 12.49 13.12
N ALA A 197 -8.85 11.28 13.12
CA ALA A 197 -8.74 10.47 14.33
C ALA A 197 -7.77 11.07 15.36
N LEU A 198 -6.62 11.59 14.92
CA LEU A 198 -5.61 12.22 15.77
C LEU A 198 -6.18 13.44 16.50
N ARG A 199 -6.91 14.31 15.79
CA ARG A 199 -7.58 15.49 16.37
C ARG A 199 -8.60 15.12 17.46
N LYS A 200 -9.25 13.96 17.36
CA LYS A 200 -10.18 13.47 18.40
C LYS A 200 -9.46 13.02 19.67
N VAL A 201 -8.24 12.50 19.54
CA VAL A 201 -7.45 12.02 20.69
C VAL A 201 -6.67 13.16 21.33
N ASN A 202 -6.10 14.05 20.52
CA ASN A 202 -5.38 15.23 20.97
C ASN A 202 -5.51 16.35 19.93
N ALA A 203 -6.30 17.38 20.25
CA ALA A 203 -6.60 18.49 19.35
C ALA A 203 -5.36 19.33 18.98
N ASP A 204 -4.35 19.36 19.86
CA ASP A 204 -3.13 20.15 19.69
C ASP A 204 -2.00 19.38 18.98
N SER A 205 -2.23 18.12 18.61
CA SER A 205 -1.23 17.34 17.87
C SER A 205 -1.03 17.91 16.46
N PRO A 206 0.22 18.09 15.99
CA PRO A 206 0.48 18.46 14.61
C PRO A 206 -0.06 17.38 13.67
N GLY A 207 -0.65 17.80 12.55
CA GLY A 207 -1.16 16.88 11.54
C GLY A 207 -0.05 16.00 10.97
N LEU A 208 -0.36 14.72 10.76
CA LEU A 208 0.54 13.80 10.08
C LEU A 208 0.60 14.15 8.59
N LYS A 209 1.81 14.32 8.09
CA LYS A 209 2.07 14.55 6.67
C LYS A 209 2.21 13.23 5.92
N GLN A 210 1.84 13.25 4.65
CA GLN A 210 1.89 12.05 3.79
C GLN A 210 3.34 11.59 3.58
N GLU A 211 4.25 12.56 3.44
CA GLU A 211 5.68 12.39 3.26
C GLU A 211 6.31 11.67 4.45
N ASP A 212 6.00 12.12 5.67
CA ASP A 212 6.52 11.54 6.91
C ASP A 212 6.00 10.11 7.12
N ILE A 213 4.71 9.87 6.82
CA ILE A 213 4.12 8.53 6.89
C ILE A 213 4.78 7.61 5.87
N LEU A 214 4.93 8.04 4.62
CA LEU A 214 5.51 7.19 3.57
C LEU A 214 6.99 6.89 3.85
N ALA A 215 7.76 7.88 4.31
CA ALA A 215 9.15 7.67 4.70
C ALA A 215 9.27 6.71 5.89
N SER A 216 8.43 6.90 6.92
CA SER A 216 8.35 6.00 8.07
C SER A 216 7.98 4.57 7.66
N PHE A 217 7.01 4.42 6.75
CA PHE A 217 6.63 3.14 6.17
C PHE A 217 7.83 2.45 5.53
N PHE A 218 8.56 3.10 4.61
CA PHE A 218 9.69 2.45 3.94
C PHE A 218 10.87 2.16 4.87
N ASN A 219 11.14 3.06 5.82
CA ASN A 219 12.14 2.84 6.86
C ASN A 219 11.84 1.56 7.64
N LYS A 220 10.59 1.38 8.07
CA LYS A 220 10.20 0.16 8.79
C LYS A 220 10.08 -1.06 7.89
N PHE A 221 9.58 -0.88 6.68
CA PHE A 221 9.43 -1.94 5.69
C PHE A 221 10.77 -2.60 5.39
N GLU A 222 11.81 -1.80 5.17
CA GLU A 222 13.14 -2.32 4.88
C GLU A 222 13.68 -3.17 6.04
N ASP A 223 13.61 -2.67 7.28
CA ASP A 223 14.04 -3.42 8.48
C ASP A 223 13.30 -4.76 8.61
N LEU A 224 11.98 -4.76 8.44
CA LEU A 224 11.16 -5.98 8.54
C LEU A 224 11.39 -6.93 7.37
N PHE A 225 11.54 -6.39 6.16
CA PHE A 225 11.82 -7.17 4.97
C PHE A 225 13.17 -7.88 5.10
N GLU A 226 14.20 -7.21 5.62
CA GLU A 226 15.51 -7.83 5.87
C GLU A 226 15.42 -8.97 6.88
N ILE A 227 14.73 -8.78 8.01
CA ILE A 227 14.49 -9.86 8.98
C ILE A 227 13.77 -11.03 8.31
N PHE A 228 12.71 -10.77 7.55
CA PHE A 228 11.94 -11.80 6.88
C PHE A 228 12.77 -12.58 5.87
N THR A 229 13.54 -11.90 5.02
CA THR A 229 14.37 -12.57 4.00
C THR A 229 15.50 -13.41 4.59
N ASN A 230 16.01 -13.04 5.76
CA ASN A 230 17.14 -13.73 6.39
C ASN A 230 16.71 -14.82 7.40
N GLN A 231 15.58 -14.65 8.08
CA GLN A 231 15.16 -15.48 9.21
C GLN A 231 13.76 -16.10 9.03
N GLY A 232 13.04 -15.73 7.97
CA GLY A 232 11.66 -16.17 7.72
C GLY A 232 10.63 -15.51 8.64
N PHE A 233 9.36 -15.94 8.49
CA PHE A 233 8.23 -15.36 9.25
C PHE A 233 8.34 -15.56 10.76
N LYS A 234 8.96 -16.66 11.22
CA LYS A 234 9.07 -17.00 12.65
C LYS A 234 9.70 -15.87 13.48
N ALA A 235 10.68 -15.16 12.92
CA ALA A 235 11.32 -14.02 13.59
C ALA A 235 10.39 -12.79 13.75
N LEU A 236 9.28 -12.75 13.01
CA LEU A 236 8.27 -11.69 13.04
C LEU A 236 6.96 -12.13 13.71
N GLU A 237 6.80 -13.42 14.00
CA GLU A 237 5.55 -14.05 14.44
C GLU A 237 5.02 -13.43 15.74
N GLU A 238 5.88 -13.20 16.73
CA GLU A 238 5.47 -12.57 17.98
C GLU A 238 4.95 -11.13 17.76
N ARG A 239 5.65 -10.35 16.92
CA ARG A 239 5.25 -8.97 16.59
C ARG A 239 3.93 -8.93 15.83
N TYR A 240 3.72 -9.92 14.97
CA TYR A 240 2.48 -10.10 14.23
C TYR A 240 1.30 -10.36 15.18
N TYR A 241 1.42 -11.33 16.09
CA TYR A 241 0.35 -11.65 17.04
C TYR A 241 0.10 -10.53 18.06
N ASN A 242 1.13 -9.80 18.48
CA ASN A 242 0.97 -8.62 19.36
C ASN A 242 0.14 -7.49 18.73
N SER A 243 -0.01 -7.50 17.40
CA SER A 243 -0.78 -6.50 16.65
C SER A 243 -2.06 -7.08 16.04
N TRP A 244 -2.39 -8.33 16.37
CA TRP A 244 -3.53 -9.04 15.83
C TRP A 244 -4.86 -8.49 16.37
N LEU A 245 -5.81 -8.23 15.47
CA LEU A 245 -7.12 -7.65 15.81
C LEU A 245 -8.30 -8.59 15.56
N HIS A 246 -8.03 -9.82 15.11
CA HIS A 246 -9.07 -10.69 14.56
C HIS A 246 -9.59 -11.77 15.53
N SER A 247 -9.06 -11.82 16.75
CA SER A 247 -9.44 -12.84 17.74
C SER A 247 -10.92 -12.76 18.09
N GLY A 248 -11.64 -13.88 17.99
CA GLY A 248 -13.06 -13.96 18.31
C GLY A 248 -13.98 -13.32 17.27
N GLN A 249 -13.45 -12.84 16.14
CA GLN A 249 -14.28 -12.29 15.08
C GLN A 249 -15.08 -13.41 14.41
N ARG A 250 -16.40 -13.27 14.39
CA ARG A 250 -17.31 -14.10 13.59
C ARG A 250 -17.34 -13.59 12.15
N VAL A 251 -17.03 -14.46 11.20
CA VAL A 251 -16.93 -14.15 9.78
C VAL A 251 -17.77 -15.13 8.97
N ILE A 252 -18.34 -14.64 7.88
CA ILE A 252 -19.09 -15.46 6.93
C ILE A 252 -18.10 -16.01 5.91
N VAL A 253 -18.19 -17.30 5.64
CA VAL A 253 -17.37 -18.07 4.71
C VAL A 253 -18.28 -18.62 3.64
N GLN A 254 -17.93 -18.36 2.38
CA GLN A 254 -18.60 -18.98 1.25
C GLN A 254 -17.96 -20.32 0.95
N ASP A 255 -18.70 -21.39 1.23
CA ASP A 255 -18.35 -22.75 0.84
C ASP A 255 -18.84 -22.97 -0.60
N VAL A 256 -17.94 -23.39 -1.49
CA VAL A 256 -18.29 -23.87 -2.83
C VAL A 256 -18.04 -25.37 -2.82
N PRO A 257 -19.07 -26.21 -2.66
CA PRO A 257 -18.92 -27.66 -2.78
C PRO A 257 -18.38 -28.01 -4.17
N GLU A 258 -17.42 -28.94 -4.24
CA GLU A 258 -16.96 -29.46 -5.53
C GLU A 258 -18.14 -30.16 -6.24
N GLY A 259 -18.61 -29.57 -7.35
CA GLY A 259 -19.61 -30.18 -8.23
C GLY A 259 -20.98 -29.52 -8.28
N GLU A 260 -21.32 -28.59 -7.37
CA GLU A 260 -22.61 -27.89 -7.39
C GLU A 260 -22.39 -26.36 -7.31
N GLY A 261 -22.94 -25.63 -8.30
CA GLY A 261 -22.74 -24.18 -8.44
C GLY A 261 -23.44 -23.30 -7.39
N GLN A 262 -23.91 -23.88 -6.29
CA GLN A 262 -24.62 -23.19 -5.23
C GLN A 262 -23.66 -22.93 -4.05
N SER A 263 -23.31 -21.67 -3.81
CA SER A 263 -22.52 -21.29 -2.63
C SER A 263 -23.36 -21.39 -1.36
N VAL A 264 -22.84 -22.05 -0.33
CA VAL A 264 -23.45 -22.08 1.01
C VAL A 264 -22.67 -21.15 1.92
N ASP A 265 -23.37 -20.20 2.56
CA ASP A 265 -22.76 -19.31 3.55
C ASP A 265 -22.71 -20.02 4.90
N SER A 266 -21.50 -20.21 5.43
CA SER A 266 -21.22 -20.76 6.75
C SER A 266 -20.65 -19.68 7.65
N VAL A 267 -21.07 -19.62 8.92
CA VAL A 267 -20.44 -18.74 9.90
C VAL A 267 -19.31 -19.49 10.60
N VAL A 268 -18.14 -18.87 10.67
CA VAL A 268 -17.01 -19.37 11.45
C VAL A 268 -16.49 -18.28 12.38
N THR A 269 -15.86 -18.69 13.48
CA THR A 269 -15.19 -17.79 14.40
C THR A 269 -13.68 -17.90 14.20
N ILE A 270 -13.02 -16.76 13.93
CA ILE A 270 -11.56 -16.69 13.89
C ILE A 270 -11.05 -16.94 15.31
N GLN A 271 -10.27 -18.01 15.46
CA GLN A 271 -9.78 -18.41 16.76
C GLN A 271 -8.28 -18.19 16.84
N THR A 272 -7.90 -17.39 17.83
CA THR A 272 -6.51 -17.19 18.21
C THR A 272 -6.35 -17.89 19.55
N THR A 273 -5.47 -18.88 19.61
CA THR A 273 -4.99 -19.40 20.90
C THR A 273 -4.03 -18.37 21.51
N SER A 274 -3.59 -18.59 22.75
CA SER A 274 -2.57 -17.75 23.39
C SER A 274 -1.26 -17.67 22.62
N PHE A 275 -1.03 -18.52 21.61
CA PHE A 275 0.22 -18.57 20.85
C PHE A 275 0.05 -18.59 19.32
N GLN A 276 -1.13 -18.91 18.77
CA GLN A 276 -1.33 -19.08 17.32
C GLN A 276 -2.76 -18.75 16.86
N GLY A 277 -2.86 -17.94 15.80
CA GLY A 277 -4.07 -17.71 15.00
C GLY A 277 -3.91 -18.11 13.53
N LEU A 278 -2.70 -18.52 13.14
CA LEU A 278 -2.38 -19.08 11.84
C LEU A 278 -2.12 -20.59 11.96
N THR A 279 -2.44 -21.31 10.90
CA THR A 279 -2.05 -22.71 10.71
C THR A 279 -0.56 -22.81 10.33
N PRO A 280 0.07 -24.00 10.40
CA PRO A 280 1.46 -24.18 9.95
C PRO A 280 1.68 -23.82 8.48
N SER A 281 0.62 -23.84 7.67
CA SER A 281 0.58 -23.41 6.27
C SER A 281 0.44 -21.90 6.07
N GLY A 282 0.30 -21.12 7.15
CA GLY A 282 0.20 -19.66 7.14
C GLY A 282 -1.21 -19.11 6.87
N TYR A 283 -2.25 -19.96 6.94
CA TYR A 283 -3.64 -19.54 6.75
C TYR A 283 -4.33 -19.25 8.07
N LEU A 284 -5.44 -18.50 8.04
CA LEU A 284 -6.20 -18.22 9.25
C LEU A 284 -6.80 -19.53 9.81
N HIS A 285 -6.72 -19.70 11.12
CA HIS A 285 -7.40 -20.79 11.82
C HIS A 285 -8.77 -20.33 12.30
N ALA A 286 -9.82 -21.09 11.99
CA ALA A 286 -11.17 -20.80 12.44
C ALA A 286 -11.94 -22.05 12.88
N ILE A 287 -12.96 -21.86 13.71
CA ILE A 287 -13.86 -22.93 14.18
C ILE A 287 -15.28 -22.59 13.76
N GLY A 288 -15.97 -23.55 13.14
CA GLY A 288 -17.38 -23.42 12.80
C GLY A 288 -18.30 -23.63 14.00
N ASP A 289 -19.57 -23.27 13.84
CA ASP A 289 -20.59 -23.51 14.87
C ASP A 289 -20.81 -25.00 15.17
N ASP A 290 -20.41 -25.87 14.24
CA ASP A 290 -20.36 -27.33 14.42
C ASP A 290 -19.15 -27.82 15.26
N GLY A 291 -18.33 -26.90 15.76
CA GLY A 291 -17.13 -27.18 16.53
C GLY A 291 -15.94 -27.66 15.68
N LYS A 292 -16.07 -27.74 14.36
CA LYS A 292 -14.99 -28.22 13.49
C LYS A 292 -14.03 -27.09 13.12
N SER A 293 -12.74 -27.37 13.26
CA SER A 293 -11.66 -26.49 12.80
C SER A 293 -11.53 -26.51 11.28
N CYS A 294 -11.23 -25.35 10.69
CA CYS A 294 -10.96 -25.22 9.27
C CYS A 294 -9.82 -24.22 9.01
N GLU A 295 -9.11 -24.42 7.90
CA GLU A 295 -8.18 -23.44 7.36
C GLU A 295 -8.92 -22.51 6.39
N LEU A 296 -8.61 -21.24 6.52
CA LEU A 296 -9.30 -20.15 5.87
C LEU A 296 -8.38 -19.54 4.81
N HIS A 297 -8.68 -19.83 3.54
CA HIS A 297 -7.90 -19.40 2.39
C HIS A 297 -8.39 -18.06 1.83
N PRO A 298 -7.48 -17.18 1.37
CA PRO A 298 -7.88 -15.96 0.69
C PRO A 298 -8.66 -16.32 -0.58
N ASP A 299 -9.90 -15.85 -0.65
CA ASP A 299 -10.80 -16.02 -1.81
C ASP A 299 -10.45 -15.09 -2.98
N GLY A 300 -9.41 -14.29 -2.81
CA GLY A 300 -9.01 -13.31 -3.78
C GLY A 300 -10.04 -12.20 -4.00
N ASN A 301 -10.89 -11.82 -3.01
CA ASN A 301 -11.23 -10.41 -2.67
C ASN A 301 -12.60 -10.01 -2.03
N ARG A 302 -13.47 -10.83 -1.43
CA ARG A 302 -14.80 -10.29 -0.97
C ARG A 302 -14.90 -9.87 0.51
N GLY A 303 -13.81 -9.96 1.27
CA GLY A 303 -13.91 -9.96 2.74
C GLY A 303 -14.53 -11.26 3.26
N LEU A 304 -14.75 -12.23 2.37
CA LEU A 304 -15.19 -13.58 2.65
C LEU A 304 -13.97 -14.50 2.60
N ILE A 305 -13.97 -15.51 3.45
CA ILE A 305 -12.88 -16.47 3.53
C ILE A 305 -13.39 -17.82 3.04
N ARG A 306 -12.57 -18.66 2.40
CA ARG A 306 -13.00 -19.99 1.91
C ARG A 306 -12.47 -21.10 2.79
N ARG A 307 -13.30 -22.08 3.16
CA ARG A 307 -12.86 -23.34 3.76
C ARG A 307 -12.27 -24.24 2.69
N LYS A 308 -11.16 -24.90 3.01
CA LYS A 308 -10.70 -26.07 2.26
C LYS A 308 -10.69 -27.28 3.19
N PHE A 309 -11.46 -28.31 2.83
CA PHE A 309 -11.39 -29.59 3.53
C PHE A 309 -10.09 -30.30 3.11
N LYS A 310 -9.40 -30.91 4.07
CA LYS A 310 -8.35 -31.88 3.75
C LYS A 310 -9.04 -33.09 3.11
N ALA A 311 -8.55 -33.49 1.94
CA ALA A 311 -8.84 -34.79 1.35
C ALA A 311 -8.41 -35.92 2.28
#